data_AF-A0A958JHT7-F1
#
_entry.id   AF-A0A958JHT7-F1
#
_cell.length_a   1.000
_cell.length_b   1.000
_cell.length_c   1.000
_cell.angle_alpha   90.00
_cell.angle_beta   90.00
_cell.angle_gamma   90.00
#
_symmetry.space_group_name_H-M   'P 1'
#
loop_
_entity.id
_entity.type
_entity.pdbx_description
1 polymer ?
#
loop_
_entity_poly.entity_id
_entity_poly.type
_entity_poly.pdbx_seq_one_letter_code
_entity_poly.pdbx_strand_id
1 'polypeptide(L)'
;MAEVSNKSENMELTLGSLDVARLESFGASRRTFSYDKAFFLGAFLAVLQALDGVLTSMGVSRFGVAIEGNPFIRSLMEELGHVTALGLVKALAILIIVALTIFARRLPWINNAMGAIGCVYLFAAIIPWTYILFLKPLF
;
A
#
# COMPACT_ATOMS: atom_id res chain seq x y z
N MET A 1 27.27 -56.56 10.60
CA MET A 1 25.86 -56.14 10.48
C MET A 1 25.55 -54.85 11.23
N ALA A 2 26.07 -54.62 12.45
CA ALA A 2 25.84 -53.37 13.20
C ALA A 2 26.36 -52.09 12.51
N GLU A 3 27.51 -52.17 11.83
CA GLU A 3 28.12 -51.02 11.15
C GLU A 3 27.31 -50.51 9.94
N VAL A 4 26.64 -51.43 9.23
CA VAL A 4 25.76 -51.10 8.10
C VAL A 4 24.47 -50.44 8.59
N SER A 5 23.93 -50.92 9.73
CA SER A 5 22.74 -50.33 10.37
C SER A 5 22.99 -48.91 10.89
N ASN A 6 24.18 -48.64 11.44
CA ASN A 6 24.54 -47.31 11.93
C ASN A 6 24.69 -46.30 10.76
N LYS A 7 25.24 -46.76 9.61
CA LYS A 7 25.40 -45.92 8.43
C LYS A 7 24.07 -45.52 7.78
N SER A 8 23.08 -46.41 7.73
CA SER A 8 21.75 -46.06 7.20
C SER A 8 21.03 -45.04 8.08
N GLU A 9 21.12 -45.19 9.41
CA GLU A 9 20.47 -44.31 10.38
C GLU A 9 21.05 -42.87 10.34
N ASN A 10 22.38 -42.75 10.25
CA ASN A 10 23.04 -41.45 10.07
C ASN A 10 22.68 -40.77 8.73
N MET A 11 22.46 -41.57 7.68
CA MET A 11 22.10 -41.06 6.37
C MET A 11 20.67 -40.52 6.33
N GLU A 12 19.72 -41.20 6.97
CA GLU A 12 18.35 -40.70 7.13
C GLU A 12 18.26 -39.44 8.00
N LEU A 13 19.03 -39.37 9.10
CA LEU A 13 19.15 -38.17 9.93
C LEU A 13 19.72 -36.97 9.15
N THR A 14 20.72 -37.22 8.29
CA THR A 14 21.31 -36.18 7.45
C THR A 14 20.34 -35.69 6.38
N LEU A 15 19.60 -36.60 5.73
CA LEU A 15 18.56 -36.24 4.75
C LEU A 15 17.42 -35.43 5.40
N GLY A 16 16.92 -35.87 6.56
CA GLY A 16 15.86 -35.16 7.28
C GLY A 16 16.27 -33.76 7.71
N SER A 17 17.50 -33.59 8.22
CA SER A 17 18.01 -32.26 8.61
C SER A 17 18.22 -31.32 7.41
N LEU A 18 18.62 -31.84 6.25
CA LEU A 18 18.72 -31.07 5.00
C LEU A 18 17.35 -30.60 4.50
N ASP A 19 16.33 -31.44 4.58
CA ASP A 19 14.97 -31.08 4.16
C ASP A 19 14.35 -30.01 5.07
N VAL A 20 14.53 -30.12 6.39
CA VAL A 20 14.06 -29.10 7.35
C VAL A 20 14.76 -27.76 7.12
N ALA A 21 16.09 -27.75 6.99
CA ALA A 21 16.85 -26.53 6.70
C ALA A 21 16.43 -25.87 5.37
N ARG A 22 16.16 -26.69 4.36
CA ARG A 22 15.65 -26.22 3.06
C ARG A 22 14.27 -25.57 3.22
N LEU A 23 13.34 -26.20 3.93
CA LEU A 23 12.00 -25.65 4.17
C LEU A 23 12.04 -24.33 4.95
N GLU A 24 12.90 -24.22 5.96
CA GLU A 24 13.09 -22.96 6.69
C GLU A 24 13.67 -21.85 5.80
N SER A 25 14.65 -22.18 4.93
CA SER A 25 15.23 -21.22 3.99
C SER A 25 14.19 -20.69 2.99
N PHE A 26 13.34 -21.57 2.45
CA PHE A 26 12.25 -21.18 1.55
C PHE A 26 11.19 -20.32 2.26
N GLY A 27 10.88 -20.63 3.52
CA GLY A 27 9.97 -19.84 4.34
C GLY A 27 10.54 -18.46 4.69
N ALA A 28 11.83 -18.39 5.01
CA ALA A 28 12.52 -17.12 5.28
C ALA A 28 12.58 -16.24 4.02
N SER A 29 12.96 -16.81 2.87
CA SER A 29 13.04 -16.11 1.59
C SER A 29 11.66 -15.61 1.10
N ARG A 30 10.59 -16.39 1.28
CA ARG A 30 9.22 -15.93 0.97
C ARG A 30 8.78 -14.76 1.87
N ARG A 31 9.15 -14.78 3.15
CA ARG A 31 8.80 -13.70 4.09
C ARG A 31 9.53 -12.41 3.75
N THR A 32 10.85 -12.44 3.53
CA THR A 32 11.64 -11.25 3.17
C THR A 32 11.14 -10.59 1.89
N PHE A 33 10.91 -11.38 0.83
CA PHE A 33 10.39 -10.86 -0.44
C PHE A 33 9.00 -10.22 -0.32
N SER A 34 8.17 -10.69 0.61
CA SER A 34 6.85 -10.10 0.89
C SER A 34 6.94 -8.78 1.65
N TYR A 35 7.97 -8.58 2.47
CA TYR A 35 8.17 -7.34 3.23
C TYR A 35 8.65 -6.21 2.34
N ASP A 36 9.60 -6.48 1.44
CA ASP A 36 10.11 -5.47 0.51
C ASP A 36 8.96 -4.94 -0.36
N LYS A 37 8.11 -5.84 -0.87
CA LYS A 37 6.92 -5.48 -1.65
C LYS A 37 5.93 -4.61 -0.89
N ALA A 38 5.60 -4.97 0.35
CA ALA A 38 4.66 -4.20 1.17
C ALA A 38 5.20 -2.79 1.45
N PHE A 39 6.51 -2.67 1.71
CA PHE A 39 7.17 -1.38 1.90
C PHE A 39 7.14 -0.52 0.64
N PHE A 40 7.55 -1.08 -0.51
CA PHE A 40 7.49 -0.37 -1.80
C PHE A 40 6.08 0.07 -2.16
N LEU A 41 5.09 -0.81 -1.95
CA LEU A 41 3.68 -0.52 -2.23
C LEU A 41 3.13 0.55 -1.28
N GLY A 42 3.47 0.48 0.01
CA GLY A 42 3.11 1.51 0.99
C GLY A 42 3.71 2.87 0.66
N ALA A 43 5.00 2.90 0.29
CA ALA A 43 5.68 4.12 -0.15
C ALA A 43 5.05 4.69 -1.43
N PHE A 44 4.74 3.83 -2.40
CA PHE A 44 4.04 4.22 -3.62
C PHE A 44 2.67 4.82 -3.34
N LEU A 45 1.86 4.19 -2.48
CA LEU A 45 0.55 4.72 -2.07
C LEU A 45 0.66 6.04 -1.32
N ALA A 46 1.69 6.24 -0.50
CA ALA A 46 1.94 7.49 0.20
C ALA A 46 2.25 8.63 -0.79
N VAL A 47 3.07 8.36 -1.81
CA VAL A 47 3.34 9.33 -2.89
C VAL A 47 2.07 9.64 -3.68
N LEU A 48 1.27 8.64 -4.03
CA LEU A 48 -0.02 8.85 -4.70
C LEU A 48 -0.96 9.71 -3.86
N GLN A 49 -1.00 9.52 -2.54
CA GLN A 49 -1.82 10.35 -1.65
C GLN A 49 -1.34 11.81 -1.62
N ALA A 50 -0.04 12.04 -1.57
CA ALA A 50 0.53 13.38 -1.65
C ALA A 50 0.20 14.06 -2.98
N LEU A 51 0.39 13.36 -4.11
CA LEU A 51 0.07 13.88 -5.45
C LEU A 51 -1.42 14.22 -5.59
N ASP A 52 -2.29 13.34 -5.13
CA ASP A 52 -3.73 13.57 -5.14
C ASP A 52 -4.12 14.76 -4.26
N GLY A 53 -3.47 14.94 -3.11
CA GLY A 53 -3.70 16.12 -2.26
C GLY A 53 -3.30 17.42 -2.93
N VAL A 54 -2.18 17.44 -3.66
CA VAL A 54 -1.76 18.60 -4.45
C VAL A 54 -2.75 18.88 -5.57
N LEU A 55 -3.16 17.85 -6.32
CA LEU A 55 -4.13 18.00 -7.43
C LEU A 55 -5.47 18.53 -6.94
N THR A 56 -6.03 17.93 -5.88
CA THR A 56 -7.27 18.40 -5.26
C THR A 56 -7.13 19.82 -4.73
N SER A 57 -6.03 20.15 -4.04
CA SER A 57 -5.80 21.50 -3.53
C SER A 57 -5.74 22.53 -4.65
N MET A 58 -5.05 22.23 -5.76
CA MET A 58 -5.00 23.10 -6.94
C MET A 58 -6.37 23.24 -7.59
N GLY A 59 -7.13 22.14 -7.72
CA GLY A 59 -8.47 22.15 -8.28
C GLY A 59 -9.44 22.98 -7.46
N VAL A 60 -9.47 22.79 -6.14
CA VAL A 60 -10.31 23.56 -5.20
C VAL A 60 -9.88 25.02 -5.14
N SER A 61 -8.58 25.30 -5.15
CA SER A 61 -8.08 26.69 -5.16
C SER A 61 -8.52 27.44 -6.43
N ARG A 62 -8.63 26.73 -7.57
CA ARG A 62 -9.00 27.32 -8.87
C ARG A 62 -10.51 27.40 -9.12
N PHE A 63 -11.27 26.37 -8.73
CA PHE A 63 -12.70 26.24 -9.05
C PHE A 63 -13.62 26.40 -7.82
N GLY A 64 -13.05 26.55 -6.63
CA GLY A 64 -13.77 26.61 -5.37
C GLY A 64 -14.11 25.23 -4.81
N VAL A 65 -14.57 25.21 -3.56
CA VAL A 65 -14.90 23.99 -2.80
C VAL A 65 -16.09 23.23 -3.39
N ALA A 66 -16.93 23.88 -4.19
CA ALA A 66 -18.10 23.26 -4.82
C ALA A 66 -17.76 22.24 -5.91
N ILE A 67 -16.53 22.24 -6.45
CA ILE A 67 -16.11 21.25 -7.45
C ILE A 67 -15.82 19.88 -6.81
N GLU A 68 -15.67 19.85 -5.48
CA GLU A 68 -15.44 18.59 -4.79
C GLU A 68 -16.66 17.70 -4.84
N GLY A 69 -16.48 16.52 -5.44
CA GLY A 69 -17.54 15.52 -5.58
C GLY A 69 -17.82 14.77 -4.27
N ASN A 70 -16.90 14.82 -3.31
CA ASN A 70 -17.07 14.17 -2.02
C ASN A 70 -17.72 15.12 -1.00
N PRO A 71 -19.01 14.90 -0.61
CA PRO A 71 -19.72 15.80 0.28
C PRO A 71 -19.09 15.89 1.68
N PHE A 72 -18.44 14.83 2.16
CA PHE A 72 -17.76 14.83 3.46
C PHE A 72 -16.51 15.70 3.45
N ILE A 73 -15.70 15.59 2.39
CA ILE A 73 -14.52 16.43 2.21
C ILE A 73 -14.95 17.89 2.04
N ARG A 74 -16.00 18.11 1.24
CA ARG A 74 -16.56 19.43 0.97
C ARG A 74 -16.96 20.15 2.26
N SER A 75 -17.74 19.51 3.14
CA SER A 75 -18.15 20.12 4.41
C SER A 75 -16.95 20.43 5.30
N LEU A 76 -15.97 19.54 5.37
CA LEU A 76 -14.71 19.79 6.10
C LEU A 76 -13.94 20.99 5.54
N MET A 77 -13.91 21.15 4.21
CA MET A 77 -13.25 22.28 3.55
C MET A 77 -14.02 23.61 3.77
N GLU A 78 -15.35 23.56 3.84
CA GLU A 78 -16.21 24.72 4.15
C GLU A 78 -16.01 25.19 5.60
N GLU A 79 -15.80 24.27 6.56
CA GLU A 79 -15.63 24.60 7.98
C GLU A 79 -14.19 24.96 8.37
N LEU A 80 -13.19 24.20 7.89
CA LEU A 80 -11.78 24.32 8.34
C LEU A 80 -10.87 25.00 7.31
N GLY A 81 -11.38 25.26 6.11
CA GLY A 81 -10.61 25.69 4.96
C GLY A 81 -9.94 24.51 4.24
N HIS A 82 -9.82 24.64 2.92
CA HIS A 82 -9.30 23.59 2.04
C HIS A 82 -7.92 23.04 2.47
N VAL A 83 -6.94 23.88 2.80
CA VAL A 83 -5.58 23.42 3.17
C VAL A 83 -5.59 22.54 4.42
N THR A 84 -6.29 22.97 5.48
CA THR A 84 -6.35 22.26 6.77
C THR A 84 -7.14 20.96 6.64
N ALA A 85 -8.28 21.01 5.95
CA ALA A 85 -9.13 19.84 5.72
C ALA A 85 -8.39 18.75 4.91
N LEU A 86 -7.74 19.14 3.81
CA LEU A 86 -6.89 18.22 3.04
C LEU A 86 -5.76 17.66 3.89
N GLY A 87 -5.05 18.51 4.64
CA GLY A 87 -3.94 18.08 5.50
C GLY A 87 -4.35 16.98 6.46
N LEU A 88 -5.49 17.13 7.15
CA LEU A 88 -6.01 16.15 8.10
C LEU A 88 -6.41 14.84 7.43
N VAL A 89 -7.18 14.91 6.34
CA VAL A 89 -7.63 13.71 5.61
C VAL A 89 -6.45 12.95 5.05
N LYS A 90 -5.44 13.65 4.52
CA LYS A 90 -4.25 13.04 3.95
C LYS A 90 -3.34 12.45 5.03
N ALA A 91 -3.18 13.13 6.16
CA ALA A 91 -2.46 12.57 7.31
C ALA A 91 -3.13 11.28 7.81
N LEU A 92 -4.46 11.26 7.91
CA LEU A 92 -5.21 10.07 8.27
C LEU A 92 -5.03 8.94 7.25
N ALA A 93 -5.07 9.25 5.95
CA ALA A 93 -4.84 8.28 4.88
C ALA A 93 -3.42 7.69 4.94
N ILE A 94 -2.39 8.51 5.16
CA ILE A 94 -1.01 8.04 5.34
C ILE A 94 -0.90 7.15 6.58
N LEU A 95 -1.54 7.53 7.69
CA LEU A 95 -1.56 6.72 8.91
C LEU A 95 -2.19 5.34 8.65
N ILE A 96 -3.30 5.30 7.91
CA ILE A 96 -3.96 4.06 7.50
C ILE A 96 -3.05 3.22 6.60
N ILE A 97 -2.32 3.83 5.66
CA ILE A 97 -1.34 3.12 4.80
C ILE A 97 -0.21 2.53 5.63
N VAL A 98 0.33 3.29 6.60
CA VAL A 98 1.36 2.80 7.53
C VAL A 98 0.83 1.63 8.35
N ALA A 99 -0.38 1.76 8.91
CA ALA A 99 -1.03 0.67 9.64
C ALA A 99 -1.22 -0.57 8.75
N LEU A 100 -1.74 -0.42 7.53
CA LEU A 100 -1.88 -1.49 6.54
C LEU A 100 -0.54 -2.14 6.20
N THR A 101 0.54 -1.37 6.07
CA THR A 101 1.88 -1.88 5.79
C THR A 101 2.41 -2.71 6.96
N ILE A 102 2.10 -2.32 8.19
CA ILE A 102 2.44 -3.10 9.40
C ILE A 102 1.57 -4.37 9.47
N PHE A 103 0.27 -4.27 9.19
CA PHE A 103 -0.66 -5.40 9.18
C PHE A 103 -0.42 -6.39 8.04
N ALA A 104 0.12 -5.94 6.91
CA ALA A 104 0.57 -6.79 5.80
C ALA A 104 1.63 -7.80 6.25
N ARG A 105 2.34 -7.53 7.36
CA ARG A 105 3.26 -8.50 7.98
C ARG A 105 2.57 -9.72 8.58
N ARG A 106 1.28 -9.61 8.92
CA ARG A 106 0.47 -10.65 9.57
C ARG A 106 -0.41 -11.39 8.56
N LEU A 107 -0.87 -10.72 7.50
CA LEU A 107 -1.80 -11.30 6.51
C LEU A 107 -1.27 -11.11 5.08
N PRO A 108 -0.85 -12.19 4.39
CA PRO A 108 -0.32 -12.08 3.03
C PRO A 108 -1.35 -11.62 1.98
N TRP A 109 -2.65 -11.75 2.27
CA TRP A 109 -3.71 -11.29 1.36
C TRP A 109 -3.84 -9.75 1.30
N ILE A 110 -3.37 -9.03 2.33
CA ILE A 110 -3.41 -7.56 2.38
C ILE A 110 -2.56 -6.94 1.26
N ASN A 111 -1.47 -7.59 0.84
CA ASN A 111 -0.64 -7.09 -0.27
C ASN A 111 -1.43 -6.98 -1.58
N ASN A 112 -2.30 -7.96 -1.85
CA ASN A 112 -3.16 -7.93 -3.04
C ASN A 112 -4.27 -6.87 -2.91
N ALA A 113 -4.85 -6.73 -1.71
CA ALA A 113 -5.86 -5.71 -1.44
C ALA A 113 -5.30 -4.28 -1.56
N MET A 114 -4.10 -4.02 -1.05
CA MET A 114 -3.41 -2.73 -1.18
C MET A 114 -3.15 -2.37 -2.65
N GLY A 115 -2.74 -3.34 -3.46
CA GLY A 115 -2.55 -3.14 -4.91
C GLY A 115 -3.87 -2.81 -5.62
N ALA A 116 -4.94 -3.56 -5.30
CA ALA A 116 -6.26 -3.30 -5.86
C ALA A 116 -6.80 -1.92 -5.48
N ILE A 117 -6.67 -1.52 -4.21
CA ILE A 117 -7.05 -0.18 -3.73
C ILE A 117 -6.23 0.89 -4.45
N GLY A 118 -4.92 0.69 -4.62
CA GLY A 118 -4.07 1.63 -5.37
C GLY A 118 -4.50 1.81 -6.82
N CYS A 119 -4.84 0.72 -7.52
CA CYS A 119 -5.38 0.79 -8.88
C CYS A 119 -6.71 1.55 -8.92
N VAL A 120 -7.67 1.20 -8.05
CA VAL A 120 -8.95 1.91 -7.96
C VAL A 120 -8.72 3.40 -7.68
N TYR A 121 -7.77 3.74 -6.83
CA TYR A 121 -7.43 5.13 -6.51
C TYR A 121 -6.89 5.91 -7.71
N LEU A 122 -5.99 5.31 -8.50
CA LEU A 122 -5.47 5.90 -9.73
C LEU A 122 -6.59 6.24 -10.71
N PHE A 123 -7.52 5.31 -10.94
CA PHE A 123 -8.61 5.49 -11.89
C PHE A 123 -9.73 6.40 -11.38
N ALA A 124 -10.04 6.37 -10.09
CA ALA A 124 -11.18 7.09 -9.52
C ALA A 124 -10.83 8.49 -9.02
N ALA A 125 -9.59 8.74 -8.59
CA ALA A 125 -9.18 10.04 -8.05
C ALA A 125 -8.21 10.75 -8.99
N ILE A 126 -7.09 10.11 -9.36
CA ILE A 126 -6.04 10.81 -10.12
C ILE A 126 -6.47 11.15 -11.55
N ILE A 127 -7.08 10.20 -12.28
CA ILE A 127 -7.52 10.45 -13.66
C ILE A 127 -8.59 11.55 -13.75
N PRO A 128 -9.65 11.56 -12.94
CA PRO A 128 -10.65 12.63 -12.99
C PRO A 128 -10.09 13.99 -12.62
N TRP A 129 -9.21 14.07 -11.61
CA TRP A 129 -8.59 15.33 -11.21
C TRP A 129 -7.64 15.87 -12.27
N THR A 130 -6.79 15.02 -12.87
CA THR A 130 -5.94 15.44 -13.99
C THR A 130 -6.77 15.84 -15.20
N TYR A 131 -7.85 15.12 -15.51
CA TYR A 131 -8.78 15.50 -16.57
C TYR A 131 -9.41 16.87 -16.29
N ILE A 132 -9.93 17.13 -15.09
CA ILE A 132 -10.54 18.43 -14.74
C ILE A 132 -9.52 19.58 -14.79
N LEU A 133 -8.30 19.37 -14.29
CA LEU A 133 -7.25 20.40 -14.25
C LEU A 133 -6.71 20.76 -15.62
N PHE A 134 -6.56 19.78 -16.52
CA PHE A 134 -5.92 19.99 -17.82
C PHE A 134 -6.91 20.09 -19.00
N LEU A 135 -8.06 19.41 -18.96
CA LEU A 135 -9.09 19.48 -20.01
C LEU A 135 -10.18 20.53 -19.77
N LYS A 136 -10.13 21.28 -18.67
CA LYS A 136 -10.94 22.50 -18.52
C LYS A 136 -10.06 23.76 -18.69
N PRO A 137 -9.46 24.02 -19.87
CA PRO A 137 -8.88 25.31 -20.16
C PRO A 137 -10.01 26.33 -20.33
N LEU A 138 -9.99 27.34 -19.45
CA LEU A 138 -10.45 28.72 -19.68
C LEU A 138 -11.49 28.91 -20.79
N PHE A 139 -12.77 28.71 -20.47
CA PHE A 139 -13.88 29.42 -21.11
C PHE A 139 -14.90 29.79 -20.03
#